data_AF-A0A960C077-F1
#
_entry.id   AF-A0A960C077-F1
#
_cell.length_a   1.000
_cell.length_b   1.000
_cell.length_c   1.000
_cell.angle_alpha   90.00
_cell.angle_beta   90.00
_cell.angle_gamma   90.00
#
_symmetry.space_group_name_H-M   'P 1'
#
loop_
_entity.id
_entity.type
_entity.pdbx_description
1 polymer ?
#
loop_
_entity_poly.entity_id
_entity_poly.type
_entity_poly.pdbx_seq_one_letter_code
_entity_poly.pdbx_strand_id
1 'polypeptide(L)'
;FDHVEIELRRAIEPWYTLGEESTATGTARYVDSSVERMQVRTIGADRYRHILTCNGHPIPLLPTDNPDIQVGGIRYRAWQPPSALHPSITVDTPLRLELIDLTTGTSRGGCTYHVAHPGGRAYDTPPINAVEAESRRGRRFEAHGFTPGPVDVAAIREKQARQATDVGAPGILDLRRVRTVLRD
;
A
#
# COMPACT_ATOMS: atom_id res chain seq x y z
N PHE A 1 4.74 12.92 11.67
CA PHE A 1 5.97 13.36 10.98
C PHE A 1 5.76 14.81 10.55
N ASP A 2 6.63 15.77 10.92
CA ASP A 2 6.42 17.22 10.67
C ASP A 2 5.01 17.73 11.07
N HIS A 3 4.56 17.40 12.29
CA HIS A 3 3.19 17.67 12.78
C HIS A 3 2.03 17.06 11.96
N VAL A 4 2.33 16.27 10.93
CA VAL A 4 1.35 15.47 10.17
C VAL A 4 1.16 14.10 10.84
N GLU A 5 -0.08 13.73 11.09
CA GLU A 5 -0.45 12.36 11.47
C GLU A 5 -0.64 11.52 10.20
N ILE A 6 -0.13 10.29 10.21
CA ILE A 6 -0.39 9.29 9.16
C ILE A 6 -0.92 8.04 9.84
N GLU A 7 -2.11 7.61 9.42
CA GLU A 7 -2.77 6.42 9.94
C GLU A 7 -2.99 5.41 8.80
N LEU A 8 -2.70 4.14 9.09
CA LEU A 8 -2.95 3.02 8.19
C LEU A 8 -4.08 2.16 8.75
N ARG A 9 -5.10 1.88 7.93
CA ARG A 9 -6.19 0.97 8.26
C ARG A 9 -6.33 -0.08 7.18
N ARG A 10 -6.38 -1.37 7.57
CA ARG A 10 -6.76 -2.41 6.62
C ARG A 10 -8.15 -2.09 6.07
N ALA A 11 -8.28 -2.14 4.75
CA ALA A 11 -9.52 -1.89 4.06
C ALA A 11 -9.96 -3.17 3.34
N ILE A 12 -11.26 -3.28 3.10
CA ILE A 12 -11.83 -4.41 2.35
C ILE A 12 -11.32 -4.32 0.91
N GLU A 13 -10.88 -5.44 0.33
CA GLU A 13 -10.65 -5.59 -1.10
C GLU A 13 -11.39 -6.85 -1.56
N PRO A 14 -12.29 -6.75 -2.55
CA PRO A 14 -12.97 -7.94 -3.06
C PRO A 14 -11.97 -8.84 -3.81
N TRP A 15 -12.01 -10.13 -3.51
CA TRP A 15 -11.24 -11.13 -4.25
C TRP A 15 -12.07 -11.73 -5.36
N TYR A 16 -11.48 -11.83 -6.54
CA TYR A 16 -12.14 -12.41 -7.71
C TYR A 16 -12.06 -13.93 -7.67
N THR A 17 -13.16 -14.59 -8.02
CA THR A 17 -13.18 -16.02 -8.28
C THR A 17 -12.52 -16.30 -9.63
N LEU A 18 -11.64 -17.30 -9.68
CA LEU A 18 -11.02 -17.80 -10.89
C LEU A 18 -11.94 -18.77 -11.64
N GLY A 19 -11.52 -19.14 -12.85
CA GLY A 19 -12.15 -20.24 -13.59
C GLY A 19 -12.05 -21.58 -12.85
N GLU A 20 -12.83 -22.56 -13.30
CA GLU A 20 -12.73 -23.92 -12.78
C GLU A 20 -11.40 -24.57 -13.17
N GLU A 21 -10.74 -25.17 -12.19
CA GLU A 21 -9.53 -25.95 -12.36
C GLU A 21 -9.80 -27.42 -12.00
N SER A 22 -9.37 -28.34 -12.87
CA SER A 22 -9.42 -29.77 -12.60
C SER A 22 -8.30 -30.16 -11.64
N THR A 23 -8.67 -30.84 -10.58
CA THR A 23 -7.77 -31.44 -9.57
C THR A 23 -7.85 -32.96 -9.66
N ALA A 24 -6.93 -33.66 -9.00
CA ALA A 24 -6.94 -35.13 -8.97
C ALA A 24 -8.23 -35.73 -8.36
N THR A 25 -8.99 -34.96 -7.58
CA THR A 25 -10.18 -35.41 -6.84
C THR A 25 -11.49 -34.76 -7.28
N GLY A 26 -11.48 -33.87 -8.28
CA GLY A 26 -12.67 -33.14 -8.74
C GLY A 26 -12.33 -31.78 -9.34
N THR A 27 -13.31 -30.88 -9.46
CA THR A 27 -13.10 -29.50 -9.92
C THR A 27 -13.20 -28.50 -8.77
N ALA A 28 -12.38 -27.45 -8.82
CA ALA A 28 -12.40 -26.37 -7.83
C ALA A 28 -12.41 -25.00 -8.52
N ARG A 29 -12.99 -24.00 -7.85
CA ARG A 29 -12.84 -22.59 -8.23
C ARG A 29 -12.05 -21.88 -7.15
N TYR A 30 -10.84 -21.47 -7.47
CA TYR A 30 -10.00 -20.73 -6.54
C TYR A 30 -10.41 -19.26 -6.47
N VAL A 31 -10.00 -18.59 -5.41
CA VAL A 31 -10.19 -17.15 -5.22
C VAL A 31 -8.82 -16.49 -5.24
N ASP A 32 -8.67 -15.43 -6.03
CA ASP A 32 -7.44 -14.65 -6.07
C ASP A 32 -7.29 -13.83 -4.80
N SER A 33 -6.69 -14.46 -3.79
CA SER A 33 -6.41 -13.89 -2.48
C SER A 33 -5.10 -13.09 -2.44
N SER A 34 -4.47 -12.88 -3.60
CA SER A 34 -3.16 -12.21 -3.70
C SER A 34 -3.22 -10.70 -3.44
N VAL A 35 -4.39 -10.08 -3.52
CA VAL A 35 -4.55 -8.61 -3.52
C VAL A 35 -5.18 -8.14 -2.21
N GLU A 36 -4.61 -7.12 -1.60
CA GLU A 36 -5.21 -6.45 -0.43
C GLU A 36 -5.29 -4.94 -0.64
N ARG A 37 -6.03 -4.26 0.25
CA ARG A 37 -6.15 -2.80 0.27
C ARG A 37 -5.85 -2.23 1.66
N MET A 38 -5.08 -1.15 1.68
CA MET A 38 -4.82 -0.32 2.85
C MET A 38 -5.46 1.04 2.63
N GLN A 39 -6.28 1.50 3.55
CA GLN A 39 -6.67 2.90 3.63
C GLN A 39 -5.57 3.67 4.38
N VAL A 40 -5.25 4.84 3.86
CA VAL A 40 -4.35 5.80 4.48
C VAL A 40 -5.14 7.06 4.79
N ARG A 41 -4.92 7.61 5.98
CA ARG A 41 -5.49 8.88 6.42
C ARG A 41 -4.37 9.79 6.88
N THR A 42 -4.40 11.05 6.46
CA THR A 42 -3.50 12.08 6.96
C THR A 42 -4.29 13.15 7.72
N ILE A 43 -3.69 13.70 8.78
CA ILE A 43 -4.18 14.93 9.44
C ILE A 43 -3.07 15.98 9.41
N GLY A 44 -3.41 17.20 9.02
CA GLY A 44 -2.49 18.35 9.05
C GLY A 44 -1.52 18.42 7.86
N ALA A 45 -1.63 17.51 6.90
CA ALA A 45 -0.86 17.58 5.66
C ALA A 45 -1.42 18.67 4.74
N ASP A 46 -0.67 19.74 4.52
CA ASP A 46 -0.97 20.71 3.46
C ASP A 46 -0.89 20.05 2.08
N ARG A 47 -2.00 20.10 1.32
CA ARG A 47 -2.16 19.43 0.01
C ARG A 47 -1.29 19.98 -1.13
N TYR A 48 -0.75 21.19 -0.99
CA TYR A 48 0.13 21.83 -1.97
C TYR A 48 1.60 21.71 -1.60
N ARG A 49 1.91 21.51 -0.31
CA ARG A 49 3.27 21.33 0.20
C ARG A 49 3.66 19.87 0.37
N HIS A 50 2.75 18.99 0.76
CA HIS A 50 3.07 17.60 1.09
C HIS A 50 2.53 16.62 0.06
N ILE A 51 3.34 15.62 -0.26
CA ILE A 51 2.90 14.41 -0.97
C ILE A 51 3.23 13.21 -0.10
N LEU A 52 2.22 12.37 0.14
CA LEU A 52 2.45 11.04 0.70
C LEU A 52 2.69 10.05 -0.44
N THR A 53 3.77 9.29 -0.33
CA THR A 53 4.09 8.23 -1.29
C THR A 53 3.98 6.86 -0.63
N CYS A 54 3.76 5.82 -1.44
CA CYS A 54 3.96 4.42 -1.07
C CYS A 54 4.90 3.78 -2.10
N ASN A 55 6.02 3.19 -1.64
CA ASN A 55 7.05 2.61 -2.50
C ASN A 55 7.54 3.59 -3.60
N GLY A 56 7.62 4.88 -3.26
CA GLY A 56 8.05 5.94 -4.18
C GLY A 56 7.01 6.34 -5.23
N HIS A 57 5.75 5.89 -5.10
CA HIS A 57 4.63 6.31 -5.93
C HIS A 57 3.69 7.21 -5.14
N PRO A 58 3.27 8.38 -5.66
CA PRO A 58 2.30 9.25 -4.98
C PRO A 58 1.00 8.51 -4.69
N ILE A 59 0.45 8.73 -3.50
CA ILE A 59 -0.90 8.28 -3.15
C ILE A 59 -1.86 9.42 -3.54
N PRO A 60 -2.91 9.14 -4.34
CA PRO A 60 -3.90 10.15 -4.70
C PRO A 60 -4.82 10.40 -3.49
N LEU A 61 -4.37 11.23 -2.54
CA LEU A 61 -5.17 11.60 -1.38
C LEU A 61 -6.35 12.48 -1.81
N LEU A 62 -7.54 12.16 -1.31
CA LEU A 62 -8.77 12.90 -1.50
C LEU A 62 -9.09 13.69 -0.23
N PRO A 63 -9.55 14.95 -0.36
CA PRO A 63 -10.01 15.72 0.79
C PRO A 63 -11.30 15.12 1.36
N THR A 64 -11.55 15.39 2.64
CA THR A 64 -12.83 15.12 3.29
C THR A 64 -13.56 16.43 3.60
N ASP A 65 -14.73 16.35 4.24
CA ASP A 65 -15.45 17.53 4.73
C ASP A 65 -14.65 18.31 5.79
N ASN A 66 -13.68 17.64 6.44
CA ASN A 66 -12.67 18.31 7.25
C ASN A 66 -11.44 18.64 6.38
N PRO A 67 -11.10 19.93 6.19
CA PRO A 67 -10.02 20.35 5.31
C PRO A 67 -8.62 19.89 5.75
N ASP A 68 -8.45 19.57 7.04
CA ASP A 68 -7.18 19.07 7.57
C ASP A 68 -7.00 17.56 7.35
N ILE A 69 -8.07 16.86 6.94
CA ILE A 69 -8.08 15.41 6.79
C ILE A 69 -8.17 15.04 5.31
N GLN A 70 -7.23 14.18 4.90
CA GLN A 70 -7.24 13.57 3.58
C GLN A 70 -7.18 12.04 3.70
N VAL A 71 -7.77 11.34 2.73
CA VAL A 71 -7.84 9.88 2.70
C VAL A 71 -7.47 9.33 1.33
N GLY A 72 -6.84 8.17 1.29
CA GLY A 72 -6.55 7.45 0.06
C GLY A 72 -6.51 5.95 0.30
N GLY A 73 -6.52 5.18 -0.80
CA GLY A 73 -6.34 3.74 -0.80
C GLY A 73 -5.02 3.36 -1.45
N ILE A 74 -4.39 2.31 -0.94
CA ILE A 74 -3.29 1.59 -1.59
C ILE A 74 -3.81 0.19 -1.84
N ARG A 75 -3.97 -0.17 -3.11
CA ARG A 75 -4.18 -1.55 -3.54
C ARG A 75 -2.83 -2.16 -3.92
N TYR A 76 -2.56 -3.36 -3.43
CA TYR A 76 -1.25 -3.96 -3.57
C TYR A 76 -1.35 -5.49 -3.60
N ARG A 77 -0.37 -6.15 -4.21
CA ARG A 77 -0.22 -7.59 -4.13
C ARG A 77 0.51 -7.97 -2.84
N ALA A 78 -0.22 -8.64 -1.95
CA ALA A 78 0.22 -9.04 -0.61
C ALA A 78 1.06 -10.32 -0.60
N TRP A 79 0.78 -11.26 -1.51
CA TRP A 79 1.52 -12.51 -1.69
C TRP A 79 1.26 -13.09 -3.10
N GLN A 80 1.89 -14.21 -3.45
CA GLN A 80 1.77 -14.83 -4.78
C GLN A 80 1.30 -16.29 -4.65
N PRO A 81 -0.01 -16.56 -4.69
CA PRO A 81 -0.53 -17.92 -4.70
C PRO A 81 -0.18 -18.64 -6.03
N PRO A 82 -0.20 -19.98 -6.04
CA PRO A 82 -0.04 -20.77 -7.27
C PRO A 82 -1.08 -20.42 -8.35
N SER A 83 -2.32 -20.11 -7.94
CA SER A 83 -3.42 -19.69 -8.83
C SER A 83 -3.82 -18.24 -8.54
N ALA A 84 -3.73 -17.36 -9.56
CA ALA A 84 -4.13 -15.95 -9.50
C ALA A 84 -4.45 -15.41 -10.91
N LEU A 85 -5.22 -14.31 -11.01
CA LEU A 85 -5.59 -13.71 -12.30
C LEU A 85 -4.38 -13.17 -13.08
N HIS A 86 -3.35 -12.70 -12.37
CA HIS A 86 -2.18 -12.08 -12.98
C HIS A 86 -0.90 -12.67 -12.41
N PRO A 87 -0.53 -13.93 -12.73
CA PRO A 87 0.54 -14.64 -12.04
C PRO A 87 1.93 -14.00 -12.18
N SER A 88 2.17 -13.20 -13.22
CA SER A 88 3.46 -12.52 -13.47
C SER A 88 3.70 -11.26 -12.63
N ILE A 89 2.67 -10.69 -12.00
CA ILE A 89 2.82 -9.50 -11.15
C ILE A 89 3.43 -9.93 -9.82
N THR A 90 4.63 -9.44 -9.47
CA THR A 90 5.26 -9.85 -8.20
C THR A 90 4.63 -9.17 -6.97
N VAL A 91 5.05 -9.56 -5.77
CA VAL A 91 4.58 -9.02 -4.48
C VAL A 91 5.07 -7.58 -4.28
N ASP A 92 4.22 -6.71 -3.72
CA ASP A 92 4.52 -5.28 -3.51
C ASP A 92 4.98 -4.95 -2.08
N THR A 93 5.03 -5.94 -1.18
CA THR A 93 5.37 -5.76 0.24
C THR A 93 6.89 -5.78 0.48
N PRO A 94 7.41 -5.04 1.47
CA PRO A 94 6.67 -4.19 2.40
C PRO A 94 6.20 -2.87 1.76
N LEU A 95 5.14 -2.29 2.31
CA LEU A 95 4.65 -0.97 1.92
C LEU A 95 5.41 0.09 2.70
N ARG A 96 6.26 0.86 2.01
CA ARG A 96 7.03 1.95 2.60
C ARG A 96 6.34 3.26 2.28
N LEU A 97 5.75 3.88 3.30
CA LEU A 97 5.10 5.16 3.17
C LEU A 97 6.05 6.28 3.58
N GLU A 98 6.03 7.37 2.82
CA GLU A 98 6.96 8.47 3.03
C GLU A 98 6.31 9.82 2.72
N LEU A 99 6.38 10.75 3.68
CA LEU A 99 5.85 12.10 3.58
C LEU A 99 6.92 13.03 3.00
N ILE A 100 6.72 13.48 1.77
CA ILE A 100 7.64 14.35 1.05
C ILE A 100 7.16 15.80 1.18
N ASP A 101 8.06 16.68 1.59
CA ASP A 101 7.86 18.12 1.54
C ASP A 101 8.41 18.65 0.19
N LEU A 102 7.50 19.17 -0.63
CA LEU A 102 7.79 19.65 -1.98
C LEU A 102 8.54 20.99 -2.00
N THR A 103 8.44 21.79 -0.94
CA THR A 103 9.13 23.09 -0.85
C THR A 103 10.63 22.88 -0.62
N THR A 104 10.97 21.91 0.22
CA THR A 104 12.35 21.58 0.56
C THR A 104 12.93 20.45 -0.29
N GLY A 105 12.08 19.68 -0.98
CA GLY A 105 12.48 18.52 -1.76
C GLY A 105 13.09 17.43 -0.90
N THR A 106 12.57 17.22 0.31
CA THR A 106 13.11 16.23 1.25
C THR A 106 11.98 15.48 1.95
N SER A 107 12.32 14.29 2.44
CA SER A 107 11.42 13.53 3.29
C SER A 107 11.33 14.10 4.70
N ARG A 108 10.11 14.10 5.25
CA ARG A 108 9.79 14.53 6.61
C ARG A 108 9.61 13.35 7.58
N GLY A 109 9.68 12.13 7.06
CA GLY A 109 9.49 10.90 7.81
C GLY A 109 8.55 9.93 7.09
N GLY A 110 8.43 8.74 7.66
CA GLY A 110 7.72 7.64 7.02
C GLY A 110 7.50 6.47 7.96
N CYS A 111 6.79 5.47 7.45
CA CYS A 111 6.52 4.23 8.16
C CYS A 111 6.50 3.06 7.18
N THR A 112 6.74 1.86 7.70
CA THR A 112 6.73 0.64 6.91
C THR A 112 5.66 -0.31 7.43
N TYR A 113 4.86 -0.87 6.52
CA TYR A 113 3.90 -1.92 6.80
C TYR A 113 4.29 -3.23 6.10
N HIS A 114 4.25 -4.32 6.85
CA HIS A 114 4.53 -5.67 6.39
C HIS A 114 3.24 -6.51 6.38
N VAL A 115 2.99 -7.27 5.33
CA VAL A 115 1.80 -8.17 5.29
C VAL A 115 1.95 -9.31 6.27
N ALA A 116 3.15 -9.88 6.34
CA ALA A 116 3.54 -10.94 7.25
C ALA A 116 4.59 -10.44 8.25
N HIS A 117 5.10 -11.33 9.09
CA HIS A 117 6.24 -10.99 9.94
C HIS A 117 7.43 -10.53 9.07
N PRO A 118 8.15 -9.44 9.41
CA PRO A 118 9.25 -8.89 8.60
C PRO A 118 10.34 -9.92 8.25
N GLY A 119 10.54 -10.92 9.13
CA GLY A 119 11.43 -12.05 8.88
C GLY A 119 10.92 -13.10 7.88
N GLY A 120 9.81 -12.86 7.17
CA GLY A 120 9.27 -13.72 6.11
C GLY A 120 8.68 -15.06 6.59
N ARG A 121 8.55 -15.27 7.91
CA ARG A 121 8.04 -16.52 8.47
C ARG A 121 6.53 -16.48 8.67
N ALA A 122 5.85 -17.50 8.17
CA ALA A 122 4.51 -17.83 8.63
C ALA A 122 4.60 -18.32 10.09
N TYR A 123 3.55 -18.10 10.87
CA TYR A 123 3.47 -18.69 12.21
C TYR A 123 2.97 -20.12 12.06
N ASP A 124 3.69 -21.09 12.63
CA ASP A 124 3.32 -22.51 12.55
C ASP A 124 2.05 -22.83 13.35
N THR A 125 1.71 -22.00 14.34
CA THR A 125 0.58 -22.19 15.24
C THR A 125 -0.31 -20.96 15.31
N PRO A 126 -1.62 -21.14 15.58
CA PRO A 126 -2.48 -20.02 15.93
C PRO A 126 -1.97 -19.31 17.20
N PRO A 127 -2.32 -18.03 17.41
CA PRO A 127 -1.95 -17.34 18.64
C PRO A 127 -2.64 -18.01 19.84
N ILE A 128 -1.91 -18.20 20.93
CA ILE A 128 -2.41 -18.85 22.15
C ILE A 128 -3.38 -17.94 22.92
N ASN A 129 -3.31 -16.62 22.70
CA ASN A 129 -4.19 -15.63 23.31
C ASN A 129 -4.26 -14.32 22.50
N ALA A 130 -5.12 -13.39 22.95
CA ALA A 130 -5.32 -12.09 22.30
C ALA A 130 -4.07 -11.20 22.33
N VAL A 131 -3.28 -11.24 23.40
CA VAL A 131 -2.05 -10.45 23.57
C VAL A 131 -0.98 -10.90 22.56
N GLU A 132 -0.83 -12.20 22.36
CA GLU A 132 0.07 -12.74 21.34
C GLU A 132 -0.43 -12.35 19.95
N ALA A 133 -1.72 -12.49 19.66
CA ALA A 133 -2.30 -12.07 18.39
C ALA A 133 -2.05 -10.58 18.10
N GLU A 134 -2.18 -9.73 19.11
CA GLU A 134 -1.89 -8.30 19.03
C GLU A 134 -0.40 -8.04 18.81
N SER A 135 0.49 -8.70 19.56
CA SER A 135 1.94 -8.59 19.36
C SER A 135 2.35 -8.99 17.93
N ARG A 136 1.79 -10.08 17.40
CA ARG A 136 2.00 -10.55 16.02
C ARG A 136 1.51 -9.53 14.98
N ARG A 137 0.48 -8.73 15.27
CA ARG A 137 0.02 -7.62 14.41
C ARG A 137 0.90 -6.37 14.57
N GLY A 138 1.29 -6.02 15.80
CA GLY A 138 2.14 -4.85 16.07
C GLY A 138 3.49 -4.92 15.36
N ARG A 139 4.09 -6.13 15.29
CA ARG A 139 5.35 -6.37 14.55
C ARG A 139 5.27 -6.13 13.04
N ARG A 140 4.07 -5.95 12.49
CA ARG A 140 3.88 -5.65 11.07
C ARG A 140 4.02 -4.16 10.74
N PHE A 141 4.20 -3.31 11.75
CA PHE A 141 4.28 -1.86 11.57
C PHE A 141 5.54 -1.29 12.21
N GLU A 142 6.26 -0.49 11.44
CA GLU A 142 7.42 0.27 11.88
C GLU A 142 7.14 1.76 11.68
N ALA A 143 7.07 2.52 12.77
CA ALA A 143 6.78 3.96 12.76
C ALA A 143 7.99 4.84 12.39
N HIS A 144 9.00 4.25 11.76
CA HIS A 144 10.25 4.90 11.38
C HIS A 144 10.73 4.38 10.01
N GLY A 145 11.75 5.03 9.48
CA GLY A 145 12.28 4.75 8.15
C GLY A 145 11.80 5.76 7.13
N PHE A 146 12.76 6.38 6.44
CA PHE A 146 12.54 7.28 5.33
C PHE A 146 13.85 7.41 4.54
N THR A 147 13.76 7.97 3.35
CA THR A 147 14.89 8.25 2.46
C THR A 147 15.55 9.56 2.91
N PRO A 148 16.76 9.54 3.50
CA PRO A 148 17.44 10.77 3.89
C PRO A 148 17.95 11.53 2.67
N GLY A 149 17.95 12.86 2.77
CA GLY A 149 18.49 13.73 1.74
C GLY A 149 17.48 14.19 0.70
N PRO A 150 17.96 14.81 -0.39
CA PRO A 150 17.12 15.34 -1.46
C PRO A 150 16.35 14.24 -2.19
N VAL A 151 15.12 14.55 -2.56
CA VAL A 151 14.22 13.70 -3.34
C VAL A 151 13.89 14.42 -4.64
N ASP A 152 13.84 13.67 -5.74
CA ASP A 152 13.48 14.22 -7.05
C ASP A 152 11.98 14.56 -7.11
N VAL A 153 11.67 15.82 -6.81
CA VAL A 153 10.30 16.36 -6.85
C VAL A 153 9.72 16.33 -8.26
N ALA A 154 10.55 16.50 -9.29
CA ALA A 154 10.09 16.48 -10.68
C ALA A 154 9.60 15.08 -11.04
N ALA A 155 10.38 14.04 -10.72
CA ALA A 155 9.99 12.65 -10.92
C ALA A 155 8.73 12.25 -10.14
N ILE A 156 8.55 12.77 -8.91
CA ILE A 156 7.32 12.55 -8.12
C ILE A 156 6.11 13.17 -8.81
N ARG A 157 6.21 14.42 -9.29
CA ARG A 157 5.13 15.11 -10.00
C ARG A 157 4.80 14.44 -11.33
N GLU A 158 5.80 13.96 -12.03
CA GLU A 158 5.64 13.21 -13.27
C GLU A 158 4.84 11.91 -13.05
N LYS A 159 5.21 11.13 -12.02
CA LYS A 159 4.44 9.95 -11.59
C LYS A 159 3.00 10.32 -11.22
N GLN A 160 2.80 11.42 -10.50
CA GLN A 160 1.48 11.90 -10.11
C GLN A 160 0.62 12.25 -11.36
N ALA A 161 1.21 12.91 -12.35
CA ALA A 161 0.55 13.23 -13.61
C ALA A 161 0.17 11.97 -14.40
N ARG A 162 1.05 10.97 -14.47
CA ARG A 162 0.73 9.66 -15.09
C ARG A 162 -0.39 8.92 -14.37
N GLN A 163 -0.39 8.96 -13.04
CA GLN A 163 -1.45 8.31 -12.25
C GLN A 163 -2.80 9.00 -12.45
N ALA A 164 -2.81 10.32 -12.65
CA ALA A 164 -4.04 11.09 -12.85
C ALA A 164 -4.75 10.74 -14.19
N THR A 165 -4.05 10.14 -15.16
CA THR A 165 -4.64 9.67 -16.42
C THR A 165 -5.09 8.21 -16.37
N ASP A 166 -4.78 7.46 -15.31
CA ASP A 166 -5.20 6.06 -15.17
C ASP A 166 -6.71 5.97 -14.89
N VAL A 167 -7.38 5.01 -15.54
CA VAL A 167 -8.85 4.82 -15.48
C VAL A 167 -9.27 4.05 -14.22
N GLY A 168 -8.53 4.23 -13.12
CA GLY A 168 -8.75 3.57 -11.85
C GLY A 168 -9.87 4.18 -11.01
N ALA A 169 -10.23 3.50 -9.92
CA ALA A 169 -11.11 4.11 -8.92
C ALA A 169 -10.40 5.34 -8.31
N PRO A 170 -11.09 6.49 -8.19
CA PRO A 170 -10.49 7.71 -7.66
C PRO A 170 -10.01 7.47 -6.23
N GLY A 171 -8.89 8.11 -5.90
CA GLY A 171 -8.31 8.00 -4.56
C GLY A 171 -7.62 6.67 -4.27
N ILE A 172 -7.41 5.79 -5.25
CA ILE A 172 -6.70 4.52 -5.05
C ILE A 172 -5.41 4.47 -5.87
N LEU A 173 -4.28 4.33 -5.18
CA LEU A 173 -3.01 3.90 -5.76
C LEU A 173 -3.02 2.38 -5.94
N ASP A 174 -3.06 1.88 -7.17
CA ASP A 174 -2.89 0.45 -7.46
C ASP A 174 -1.42 0.16 -7.80
N LEU A 175 -0.64 -0.33 -6.83
CA LEU A 175 0.79 -0.63 -6.97
C LEU A 175 1.09 -1.62 -8.10
N ARG A 176 0.14 -2.51 -8.38
CA ARG A 176 0.26 -3.48 -9.47
C ARG A 176 0.27 -2.79 -10.83
N ARG A 177 -0.55 -1.74 -10.99
CA ARG A 177 -0.69 -0.98 -12.25
C ARG A 177 0.43 0.02 -12.44
N VAL A 178 0.74 0.83 -11.42
CA VAL A 178 1.79 1.87 -11.54
C VAL A 178 3.17 1.26 -11.81
N ARG A 179 3.38 0.01 -11.38
CA ARG A 179 4.61 -0.74 -11.63
C ARG A 179 4.63 -1.49 -12.95
N THR A 180 3.52 -1.71 -13.63
CA THR A 180 3.51 -2.56 -14.84
C THR A 180 3.00 -1.85 -16.08
N VAL A 181 1.96 -1.04 -15.93
CA VAL A 181 1.27 -0.36 -17.03
C VAL A 181 1.80 1.06 -17.23
N LEU A 182 2.20 1.75 -16.15
CA LEU A 182 2.65 3.14 -16.19
C LEU A 182 4.18 3.27 -16.13
N ARG A 183 4.89 2.26 -16.64
CA ARG A 183 6.35 2.31 -16.87
C ARG A 183 6.64 3.02 -18.19
N ASP A 184 7.78 3.70 -18.24
CA ASP A 184 8.30 4.46 -19.38
C ASP A 184 8.29 3.66 -20.69
#